data_AF-A0A9N9VNI5-F1
#
_entry.id   AF-A0A9N9VNI5-F1
#
_cell.length_a   1.000
_cell.length_b   1.000
_cell.length_c   1.000
_cell.angle_alpha   90.00
_cell.angle_beta   90.00
_cell.angle_gamma   90.00
#
_symmetry.space_group_name_H-M   'P 1'
#
loop_
_entity.id
_entity.type
_entity.pdbx_description
1 polymer ?
#
loop_
_entity_poly.entity_id
_entity_poly.type
_entity_poly.pdbx_seq_one_letter_code
_entity_poly.pdbx_strand_id
1 'polypeptide(L)'
;MGCTNSTPRKGPGPKPVKVRVQDTSTKPAPAPKPPPLTSIPEDEVEWEANPSWPQIIQREWDAAVASGKEAEFKSAFQDDAFVRVRRWLDEEHPACASAGTIEDMGKFEFPTSHGPCQLPTRYFVTLDDDQTGLLYSLALVIAPPLKEEADQKLWLTSGNALNTPEMKGGQQAILRLLSLMQKGDVNVKHALVHIFMGSDMVTCKFDAMMTEPTITMLSDSPSSEFKESNDELAENALEDGEEARGIFQPLMLRTVVQRVSLEYPNGTVWDEGEFSFSVGEEPYLHPTRLIVVRDPNKMHKTTNSAAFKMFIPGDDFEKELTLMRNLSPHPELGGIVSITLVVGLAPNTLWPKCGAFIDGAVFKAADAALIEYAKNIYSTGQSFTFKAAVAMGADRKVYKVVGNSPDFPYKSKQVKDQAKPVASPGQSSEEEKRQYTSLEVFSVSIEEIKGEIPKETSDRRQAGTNKDTSANPSLAEPAKPAIKDKLSDNDLPQTAQSTQILVA
;
A
#
# COMPACT_ATOMS: atom_id res chain seq x y z
N MET A 1 36.92 -59.88 38.87
CA MET A 1 38.32 -60.30 38.65
C MET A 1 38.89 -59.43 37.53
N GLY A 2 39.98 -58.70 37.81
CA GLY A 2 40.92 -58.10 36.86
C GLY A 2 40.39 -57.14 35.77
N CYS A 3 40.32 -55.83 36.06
CA CYS A 3 40.36 -54.80 35.03
C CYS A 3 41.67 -54.00 35.16
N THR A 4 42.49 -54.04 34.13
CA THR A 4 43.80 -53.38 34.04
C THR A 4 43.68 -51.94 33.52
N ASN A 5 44.40 -51.05 34.19
CA ASN A 5 44.62 -49.64 33.84
C ASN A 5 45.51 -49.50 32.59
N SER A 6 45.14 -48.59 31.68
CA SER A 6 46.04 -48.00 30.68
C SER A 6 46.02 -46.47 30.78
N THR A 7 47.21 -45.89 30.85
CA THR A 7 47.51 -44.47 31.10
C THR A 7 47.61 -43.71 29.77
N PRO A 8 47.10 -42.47 29.65
CA PRO A 8 47.29 -41.66 28.44
C PRO A 8 48.61 -40.89 28.44
N ARG A 9 49.29 -40.87 27.29
CA ARG A 9 50.55 -40.14 27.02
C ARG A 9 50.32 -38.62 26.97
N LYS A 10 51.16 -37.87 27.70
CA LYS A 10 51.30 -36.41 27.63
C LYS A 10 51.99 -35.98 26.32
N GLY A 11 51.33 -35.10 25.56
CA GLY A 11 51.95 -34.35 24.46
C GLY A 11 52.74 -33.13 24.94
N PRO A 12 53.65 -32.58 24.12
CA PRO A 12 54.54 -31.49 24.51
C PRO A 12 53.81 -30.15 24.59
N GLY A 13 54.00 -29.44 25.71
CA GLY A 13 53.44 -28.09 25.93
C GLY A 13 54.12 -27.02 25.07
N PRO A 14 53.41 -25.93 24.74
CA PRO A 14 53.93 -24.86 23.90
C PRO A 14 54.96 -24.00 24.64
N LYS A 15 56.00 -23.55 23.92
CA LYS A 15 57.05 -22.67 24.42
C LYS A 15 56.55 -21.22 24.55
N PRO A 16 57.03 -20.46 25.56
CA PRO A 16 56.63 -19.07 25.76
C PRO A 16 57.25 -18.14 24.72
N VAL A 17 56.41 -17.31 24.10
CA VAL A 17 56.80 -16.25 23.17
C VAL A 17 57.14 -14.99 23.97
N LYS A 18 58.36 -14.47 23.80
CA LYS A 18 58.78 -13.17 24.35
C LYS A 18 58.11 -12.04 23.56
N VAL A 19 57.23 -11.28 24.21
CA VAL A 19 56.66 -10.04 23.66
C VAL A 19 57.60 -8.88 23.98
N ARG A 20 58.10 -8.23 22.93
CA ARG A 20 58.92 -7.03 22.98
C ARG A 20 57.98 -5.83 22.95
N VAL A 21 57.89 -5.08 24.04
CA VAL A 21 57.14 -3.81 24.10
C VAL A 21 57.91 -2.76 23.31
N GLN A 22 57.34 -2.30 22.20
CA GLN A 22 57.78 -1.12 21.47
C GLN A 22 56.87 0.05 21.87
N ASP A 23 57.48 1.11 22.40
CA ASP A 23 56.83 2.40 22.61
C ASP A 23 56.56 3.05 21.24
N THR A 24 55.29 3.10 20.84
CA THR A 24 54.80 3.86 19.69
C THR A 24 53.83 4.94 20.16
N SER A 25 54.38 6.00 20.73
CA SER A 25 53.68 7.28 20.88
C SER A 25 53.52 7.92 19.49
N THR A 26 52.51 7.46 18.75
CA THR A 26 52.03 8.09 17.53
C THR A 26 50.73 8.81 17.85
N LYS A 27 50.77 10.14 17.75
CA LYS A 27 49.63 11.05 17.82
C LYS A 27 48.50 10.52 16.91
N PRO A 28 47.25 10.40 17.40
CA PRO A 28 46.15 9.92 16.57
C PRO A 28 45.99 10.84 15.36
N ALA A 29 46.00 10.23 14.16
CA ALA A 29 45.71 10.95 12.93
C ALA A 29 44.31 11.56 13.05
N PRO A 30 44.11 12.82 12.60
CA PRO A 30 42.78 13.41 12.57
C PRO A 30 41.87 12.49 11.76
N ALA A 31 40.68 12.21 12.32
CA ALA A 31 39.67 11.40 11.66
C ALA A 31 39.46 11.92 10.22
N PRO A 32 39.36 11.02 9.23
CA PRO A 32 39.09 11.43 7.86
C PRO A 32 37.82 12.29 7.87
N LYS A 33 37.91 13.52 7.34
CA LYS A 33 36.75 14.38 7.19
C LYS A 33 35.70 13.61 6.40
N PRO A 34 34.44 13.55 6.86
CA PRO A 34 33.38 12.93 6.09
C PRO A 34 33.36 13.58 4.69
N PRO A 35 33.13 12.79 3.63
CA PRO A 35 33.01 13.34 2.29
C PRO A 35 31.96 14.47 2.31
N PRO A 36 32.21 15.58 1.59
CA PRO A 36 31.23 16.66 1.53
C PRO A 36 29.90 16.08 1.06
N LEU A 37 28.83 16.42 1.79
CA LEU A 37 27.46 16.10 1.42
C LEU A 37 27.27 16.52 -0.04
N THR A 38 27.14 15.56 -0.95
CA THR A 38 26.53 15.81 -2.25
C THR A 38 25.10 16.23 -1.96
N SER A 39 24.91 17.55 -1.86
CA SER A 39 23.61 18.18 -1.72
C SER A 39 22.81 17.87 -2.98
N ILE A 40 21.61 17.29 -2.81
CA ILE A 40 20.59 17.39 -3.84
C ILE A 40 20.43 18.88 -4.13
N PRO A 41 20.69 19.36 -5.37
CA PRO A 41 20.50 20.75 -5.71
C PRO A 41 19.06 21.15 -5.39
N GLU A 42 18.86 22.25 -4.65
CA GLU A 42 17.53 22.81 -4.37
C GLU A 42 16.72 23.09 -5.65
N ASP A 43 17.41 23.17 -6.79
CA ASP A 43 16.88 23.39 -8.13
C ASP A 43 16.18 22.15 -8.75
N GLU A 44 16.22 20.97 -8.10
CA GLU A 44 15.66 19.73 -8.67
C GLU A 44 14.21 19.42 -8.26
N VAL A 45 13.67 20.09 -7.23
CA VAL A 45 12.28 19.89 -6.78
C VAL A 45 11.42 21.13 -6.97
N GLU A 46 10.25 20.94 -7.57
CA GLU A 46 9.28 22.02 -7.80
C GLU A 46 8.22 22.00 -6.69
N TRP A 47 8.10 23.11 -5.95
CA TRP A 47 7.11 23.28 -4.90
C TRP A 47 5.83 23.89 -5.46
N GLU A 48 4.69 23.27 -5.17
CA GLU A 48 3.37 23.77 -5.57
C GLU A 48 2.51 24.08 -4.35
N ALA A 49 1.74 25.17 -4.42
CA ALA A 49 0.72 25.45 -3.41
C ALA A 49 -0.47 24.51 -3.60
N ASN A 50 -0.87 23.78 -2.55
CA ASN A 50 -2.00 22.88 -2.62
C ASN A 50 -3.28 23.57 -2.10
N PRO A 51 -4.33 23.74 -2.94
CA PRO A 51 -5.52 24.48 -2.57
C PRO A 51 -6.47 23.73 -1.63
N SER A 52 -6.31 22.43 -1.40
CA SER A 52 -7.22 21.65 -0.54
C SER A 52 -7.16 22.11 0.92
N TRP A 53 -5.95 22.40 1.43
CA TRP A 53 -5.76 22.83 2.80
C TRP A 53 -6.37 24.21 3.11
N PRO A 54 -6.12 25.27 2.30
CA PRO A 54 -6.83 26.54 2.46
C PRO A 54 -8.35 26.41 2.48
N GLN A 55 -8.92 25.52 1.66
CA GLN A 55 -10.37 25.29 1.62
C GLN A 55 -10.89 24.64 2.91
N ILE A 56 -10.13 23.71 3.50
CA ILE A 56 -10.46 23.09 4.79
C ILE A 56 -10.45 24.15 5.90
N ILE A 57 -9.36 24.92 6.00
CA ILE A 57 -9.22 25.95 7.03
C ILE A 57 -10.29 27.05 6.88
N GLN A 58 -10.58 27.49 5.65
CA GLN A 58 -11.63 28.48 5.39
C GLN A 58 -13.01 27.96 5.81
N ARG A 59 -13.33 26.70 5.49
CA ARG A 59 -14.61 26.08 5.88
C ARG A 59 -14.77 26.01 7.40
N GLU A 60 -13.72 25.62 8.11
CA GLU A 60 -13.74 25.57 9.58
C GLU A 60 -13.87 26.97 10.18
N TRP A 61 -13.18 27.96 9.61
CA TRP A 61 -13.30 29.37 10.01
C TRP A 61 -14.73 29.88 9.79
N ASP A 62 -15.32 29.67 8.62
CA ASP A 62 -16.69 30.11 8.32
C ASP A 62 -17.72 29.44 9.24
N ALA A 63 -17.52 28.17 9.59
CA ALA A 63 -18.35 27.46 10.56
C ALA A 63 -18.22 28.04 11.98
N ALA A 64 -17.01 28.44 12.39
CA ALA A 64 -16.77 29.12 13.66
C ALA A 64 -17.45 30.49 13.68
N VAL A 65 -17.36 31.26 12.59
CA VAL A 65 -18.04 32.57 12.44
C VAL A 65 -19.55 32.42 12.52
N ALA A 66 -20.12 31.48 11.76
CA ALA A 66 -21.56 31.23 11.76
C ALA A 66 -22.09 30.81 13.15
N SER A 67 -21.23 30.24 13.99
CA SER A 67 -21.54 29.78 15.35
C SER A 67 -21.17 30.77 16.45
N GLY A 68 -20.58 31.93 16.12
CA GLY A 68 -20.08 32.91 17.11
C GLY A 68 -18.92 32.39 17.97
N LYS A 69 -18.09 31.51 17.40
CA LYS A 69 -16.96 30.82 18.08
C LYS A 69 -15.59 31.23 17.52
N GLU A 70 -15.48 32.43 16.97
CA GLU A 70 -14.25 32.91 16.33
C GLU A 70 -13.08 32.99 17.32
N ALA A 71 -13.35 33.43 18.55
CA ALA A 71 -12.34 33.53 19.60
C ALA A 71 -11.80 32.16 20.01
N GLU A 72 -12.69 31.16 20.14
CA GLU A 72 -12.35 29.77 20.47
C GLU A 72 -11.46 29.16 19.37
N PHE A 73 -11.86 29.34 18.11
CA PHE A 73 -11.08 28.89 16.96
C PHE A 73 -9.67 29.51 16.97
N LYS A 74 -9.57 30.83 17.17
CA LYS A 74 -8.29 31.54 17.20
C LYS A 74 -7.39 31.07 18.34
N SER A 75 -7.95 30.91 19.54
CA SER A 75 -7.16 30.49 20.71
C SER A 75 -6.64 29.07 20.57
N ALA A 76 -7.41 28.17 19.95
CA ALA A 76 -7.04 26.77 19.80
C ALA A 76 -6.21 26.48 18.53
N PHE A 77 -6.17 27.40 17.56
CA PHE A 77 -5.63 27.13 16.22
C PHE A 77 -4.21 26.55 16.23
N GLN A 78 -3.30 27.14 17.02
CA GLN A 78 -1.91 26.71 17.10
C GLN A 78 -1.77 25.29 17.68
N ASP A 79 -2.48 25.01 18.77
CA ASP A 79 -2.40 23.72 19.46
C ASP A 79 -3.06 22.60 18.65
N ASP A 80 -4.17 22.93 18.00
CA ASP A 80 -4.94 21.99 17.17
C ASP A 80 -4.36 21.80 15.76
N ALA A 81 -3.43 22.65 15.30
CA ALA A 81 -2.87 22.56 13.94
C ALA A 81 -2.30 21.17 13.64
N PHE A 82 -1.59 20.58 14.62
CA PHE A 82 -1.04 19.24 14.52
C PHE A 82 -2.12 18.16 14.41
N VAL A 83 -3.21 18.31 15.17
CA VAL A 83 -4.36 17.41 15.14
C VAL A 83 -5.08 17.49 13.79
N ARG A 84 -5.25 18.69 13.23
CA ARG A 84 -5.86 18.89 11.91
C ARG A 84 -5.04 18.27 10.80
N VAL A 85 -3.72 18.47 10.80
CA VAL A 85 -2.83 17.87 9.81
C VAL A 85 -2.82 16.35 9.95
N ARG A 86 -2.82 15.84 11.19
CA ARG A 86 -2.90 14.40 11.41
C ARG A 86 -4.17 13.80 10.81
N ARG A 87 -5.33 14.41 11.08
CA ARG A 87 -6.61 13.99 10.48
C ARG A 87 -6.59 14.07 8.96
N TRP A 88 -5.99 15.12 8.40
CA TRP A 88 -5.82 15.25 6.95
C TRP A 88 -4.98 14.09 6.37
N LEU A 89 -3.88 13.71 7.02
CA LEU A 89 -3.07 12.55 6.63
C LEU A 89 -3.85 11.24 6.74
N ASP A 90 -4.70 11.09 7.76
CA ASP A 90 -5.54 9.90 7.90
C ASP A 90 -6.58 9.78 6.76
N GLU A 91 -7.12 10.92 6.30
CA GLU A 91 -8.04 10.99 5.16
C GLU A 91 -7.32 10.74 3.82
N GLU A 92 -6.11 11.27 3.65
CA GLU A 92 -5.30 11.10 2.43
C GLU A 92 -4.71 9.68 2.31
N HIS A 93 -4.39 9.05 3.44
CA HIS A 93 -3.76 7.73 3.51
C HIS A 93 -4.50 6.76 4.46
N PRO A 94 -5.76 6.38 4.14
CA PRO A 94 -6.61 5.62 5.05
C PRO A 94 -6.09 4.22 5.36
N ALA A 95 -5.39 3.58 4.42
CA ALA A 95 -4.74 2.28 4.64
C ALA A 95 -3.62 2.40 5.69
N CYS A 96 -2.76 3.42 5.58
CA CYS A 96 -1.69 3.70 6.54
C CYS A 96 -2.24 4.10 7.91
N ALA A 97 -3.32 4.88 7.95
CA ALA A 97 -3.99 5.25 9.19
C ALA A 97 -4.54 4.02 9.92
N SER A 98 -5.19 3.12 9.19
CA SER A 98 -5.73 1.85 9.72
C SER A 98 -4.62 0.91 10.19
N ALA A 99 -3.49 0.89 9.48
CA ALA A 99 -2.31 0.11 9.85
C ALA A 99 -1.48 0.74 10.99
N GLY A 100 -1.78 1.99 11.37
CA GLY A 100 -1.02 2.72 12.39
C GLY A 100 0.38 3.14 11.94
N THR A 101 0.63 3.26 10.63
CA THR A 101 1.96 3.55 10.05
C THR A 101 2.19 5.04 9.74
N ILE A 102 1.30 5.91 10.22
CA ILE A 102 1.52 7.35 10.26
C ILE A 102 2.03 7.67 11.67
N GLU A 103 3.20 8.27 11.79
CA GLU A 103 3.88 8.52 13.07
C GLU A 103 4.14 10.01 13.29
N ASP A 104 3.92 10.50 14.51
CA ASP A 104 4.37 11.83 14.97
C ASP A 104 5.80 11.70 15.49
N MET A 105 6.74 12.30 14.76
CA MET A 105 8.16 12.23 15.08
C MET A 105 8.60 13.33 16.05
N GLY A 106 7.65 14.13 16.55
CA GLY A 106 7.87 15.18 17.50
C GLY A 106 8.37 16.48 16.86
N LYS A 107 9.08 17.28 17.67
CA LYS A 107 9.53 18.63 17.29
C LYS A 107 10.56 18.57 16.16
N PHE A 108 10.41 19.45 15.16
CA PHE A 108 11.36 19.59 14.06
C PHE A 108 12.07 20.95 14.09
N GLU A 109 13.33 20.98 14.50
CA GLU A 109 14.10 22.22 14.59
C GLU A 109 14.87 22.49 13.30
N PHE A 110 14.72 23.71 12.76
CA PHE A 110 15.43 24.13 11.56
C PHE A 110 15.77 25.63 11.58
N PRO A 111 16.85 26.04 10.88
CA PRO A 111 17.21 27.44 10.73
C PRO A 111 16.34 28.14 9.67
N THR A 112 16.10 29.43 9.89
CA THR A 112 15.51 30.39 8.94
C THR A 112 16.53 31.49 8.63
N SER A 113 16.20 32.42 7.74
CA SER A 113 17.06 33.61 7.47
C SER A 113 17.22 34.54 8.68
N HIS A 114 16.41 34.39 9.73
CA HIS A 114 16.47 35.20 10.95
C HIS A 114 16.99 34.42 12.18
N GLY A 115 17.48 33.19 11.99
CA GLY A 115 17.91 32.30 13.06
C GLY A 115 16.99 31.08 13.21
N PRO A 116 17.07 30.32 14.31
CA PRO A 116 16.22 29.15 14.52
C PRO A 116 14.74 29.50 14.42
N CYS A 117 13.93 28.62 13.81
CA CYS A 117 12.47 28.79 13.78
C CYS A 117 11.92 28.89 15.21
N GLN A 118 11.20 29.97 15.50
CA GLN A 118 10.64 30.26 16.82
C GLN A 118 9.20 29.75 16.99
N LEU A 119 8.58 29.29 15.89
CA LEU A 119 7.22 28.76 15.92
C LEU A 119 7.23 27.29 16.36
N PRO A 120 6.16 26.81 17.01
CA PRO A 120 5.98 25.39 17.25
C PRO A 120 5.96 24.61 15.94
N THR A 121 6.73 23.54 15.90
CA THR A 121 6.85 22.66 14.73
C THR A 121 6.70 21.22 15.13
N ARG A 122 6.13 20.42 14.24
CA ARG A 122 6.16 18.95 14.29
C ARG A 122 6.27 18.38 12.90
N TYR A 123 6.74 17.16 12.79
CA TYR A 123 6.69 16.45 11.52
C TYR A 123 6.13 15.04 11.69
N PHE A 124 5.41 14.63 10.65
CA PHE A 124 4.77 13.32 10.57
C PHE A 124 5.37 12.55 9.41
N VAL A 125 5.56 11.25 9.63
CA VAL A 125 6.05 10.30 8.64
C VAL A 125 4.91 9.34 8.34
N THR A 126 4.55 9.18 7.07
CA THR A 126 3.59 8.19 6.60
C THR A 126 4.32 7.08 5.89
N LEU A 127 4.54 5.97 6.60
CA LEU A 127 5.11 4.76 6.05
C LEU A 127 4.02 3.89 5.43
N ASP A 128 4.44 3.05 4.51
CA ASP A 128 3.54 2.14 3.82
C ASP A 128 2.88 1.13 4.79
N ASP A 129 1.63 0.80 4.49
CA ASP A 129 0.75 -0.07 5.28
C ASP A 129 1.22 -1.54 5.35
N ASP A 130 2.07 -1.97 4.41
CA ASP A 130 2.67 -3.31 4.38
C ASP A 130 4.08 -3.33 5.04
N GLN A 131 4.52 -2.23 5.65
CA GLN A 131 5.80 -2.09 6.36
C GLN A 131 7.03 -2.48 5.51
N THR A 132 6.98 -2.19 4.21
CA THR A 132 8.09 -2.43 3.28
C THR A 132 9.23 -1.42 3.40
N GLY A 133 9.08 -0.42 4.27
CA GLY A 133 10.05 0.66 4.45
C GLY A 133 9.94 1.74 3.38
N LEU A 134 8.80 1.79 2.68
CA LEU A 134 8.51 2.80 1.68
C LEU A 134 7.82 4.00 2.33
N LEU A 135 8.37 5.18 2.07
CA LEU A 135 7.83 6.45 2.55
C LEU A 135 6.83 7.00 1.54
N TYR A 136 5.54 7.07 1.89
CA TYR A 136 4.53 7.72 1.06
C TYR A 136 4.52 9.23 1.25
N SER A 137 4.61 9.69 2.50
CA SER A 137 4.46 11.10 2.79
C SER A 137 5.29 11.55 3.98
N LEU A 138 5.79 12.77 3.92
CA LEU A 138 6.50 13.47 4.98
C LEU A 138 5.88 14.86 5.14
N ALA A 139 5.21 15.08 6.26
CA ALA A 139 4.49 16.32 6.53
C ALA A 139 5.18 17.13 7.62
N LEU A 140 5.57 18.37 7.33
CA LEU A 140 6.05 19.34 8.31
C LEU A 140 4.94 20.33 8.63
N VAL A 141 4.65 20.51 9.92
CA VAL A 141 3.67 21.48 10.40
C VAL A 141 4.40 22.59 11.13
N ILE A 142 4.16 23.83 10.71
CA ILE A 142 4.64 25.06 11.34
C ILE A 142 3.39 25.78 11.85
N ALA A 143 3.20 25.86 13.17
CA ALA A 143 1.95 26.31 13.77
C ALA A 143 2.07 27.77 14.28
N PRO A 144 1.73 28.80 13.48
CA PRO A 144 1.74 30.19 13.95
C PRO A 144 0.55 30.48 14.89
N PRO A 145 0.72 31.36 15.89
CA PRO A 145 -0.39 31.81 16.72
C PRO A 145 -1.27 32.83 15.97
N LEU A 146 -2.59 32.77 16.15
CA LEU A 146 -3.54 33.74 15.59
C LEU A 146 -3.81 34.91 16.56
N LYS A 147 -2.81 35.75 16.82
CA LYS A 147 -2.94 36.91 17.74
C LYS A 147 -3.78 38.05 17.15
N GLU A 148 -4.48 38.78 18.02
CA GLU A 148 -5.43 39.84 17.64
C GLU A 148 -4.75 40.99 16.87
N GLU A 149 -5.28 41.22 15.67
CA GLU A 149 -5.21 42.42 14.80
C GLU A 149 -4.12 42.52 13.71
N ALA A 150 -2.82 42.36 13.95
CA ALA A 150 -1.81 42.55 12.88
C ALA A 150 -1.48 41.28 12.08
N ASP A 151 -1.26 40.16 12.77
CA ASP A 151 -0.77 38.91 12.17
C ASP A 151 -1.91 37.96 11.78
N GLN A 152 -3.14 38.19 12.26
CA GLN A 152 -4.31 37.37 11.96
C GLN A 152 -4.63 37.29 10.46
N LYS A 153 -4.49 38.41 9.75
CA LYS A 153 -4.67 38.41 8.29
C LYS A 153 -3.55 37.67 7.58
N LEU A 154 -2.35 37.60 8.17
CA LEU A 154 -1.23 36.92 7.54
C LEU A 154 -1.45 35.40 7.50
N TRP A 155 -1.93 34.80 8.60
CA TRP A 155 -1.96 33.34 8.73
C TRP A 155 -3.25 32.67 8.26
N LEU A 156 -4.36 33.41 8.17
CA LEU A 156 -5.63 32.88 7.66
C LEU A 156 -5.89 33.23 6.20
N THR A 157 -5.21 34.23 5.65
CA THR A 157 -5.34 34.56 4.22
C THR A 157 -4.41 33.67 3.40
N SER A 158 -4.98 32.91 2.47
CA SER A 158 -4.18 32.02 1.61
C SER A 158 -3.16 32.80 0.77
N GLY A 159 -1.98 32.21 0.62
CA GLY A 159 -0.83 32.71 -0.14
C GLY A 159 0.19 33.47 0.70
N ASN A 160 -0.18 33.93 1.89
CA ASN A 160 0.63 34.83 2.69
C ASN A 160 1.80 34.13 3.41
N ALA A 161 1.62 32.87 3.82
CA ALA A 161 2.68 32.14 4.52
C ALA A 161 3.74 31.57 3.55
N LEU A 162 3.40 31.44 2.27
CA LEU A 162 4.25 30.79 1.24
C LEU A 162 5.65 31.41 1.09
N ASN A 163 5.78 32.72 1.32
CA ASN A 163 7.03 33.45 1.11
C ASN A 163 7.82 33.73 2.40
N THR A 164 7.36 33.21 3.53
CA THR A 164 7.97 33.47 4.84
C THR A 164 9.33 32.76 4.99
N PRO A 165 10.23 33.31 5.82
CA PRO A 165 11.48 32.64 6.20
C PRO A 165 11.28 31.23 6.77
N GLU A 166 10.21 31.02 7.53
CA GLU A 166 9.86 29.74 8.15
C GLU A 166 9.46 28.70 7.10
N MET A 167 8.61 29.07 6.13
CA MET A 167 8.24 28.18 5.04
C MET A 167 9.46 27.75 4.22
N LYS A 168 10.30 28.72 3.80
CA LYS A 168 11.51 28.44 3.02
C LYS A 168 12.54 27.61 3.79
N GLY A 169 12.76 27.94 5.07
CA GLY A 169 13.64 27.15 5.95
C GLY A 169 13.13 25.72 6.13
N GLY A 170 11.81 25.55 6.26
CA GLY A 170 11.16 24.24 6.34
C GLY A 170 11.35 23.41 5.07
N GLN A 171 11.17 24.02 3.89
CA GLN A 171 11.41 23.39 2.58
C GLN A 171 12.84 22.84 2.48
N GLN A 172 13.84 23.63 2.82
CA GLN A 172 15.24 23.18 2.76
C GLN A 172 15.53 22.07 3.79
N ALA A 173 15.03 22.22 5.02
CA ALA A 173 15.29 21.28 6.09
C ALA A 173 14.66 19.91 5.85
N ILE A 174 13.44 19.87 5.33
CA ILE A 174 12.71 18.62 5.10
C ILE A 174 13.32 17.81 3.93
N LEU A 175 13.80 18.49 2.87
CA LEU A 175 14.51 17.84 1.78
C LEU A 175 15.86 17.25 2.22
N ARG A 176 16.55 17.94 3.14
CA ARG A 176 17.77 17.40 3.77
C ARG A 176 17.46 16.18 4.62
N LEU A 177 16.34 16.18 5.37
CA LEU A 177 15.91 15.02 6.13
C LEU A 177 15.66 13.83 5.20
N LEU A 178 14.94 14.01 4.10
CA LEU A 178 14.72 12.94 3.10
C LEU A 178 16.03 12.42 2.51
N SER A 179 16.97 13.31 2.22
CA SER A 179 18.31 12.92 1.75
C SER A 179 19.06 12.07 2.78
N LEU A 180 18.85 12.32 4.08
CA LEU A 180 19.43 11.50 5.16
C LEU A 180 18.70 10.16 5.29
N MET A 181 17.37 10.16 5.22
CA MET A 181 16.56 8.93 5.24
C MET A 181 16.91 8.01 4.07
N GLN A 182 17.11 8.57 2.86
CA GLN A 182 17.54 7.82 1.69
C GLN A 182 18.92 7.17 1.88
N LYS A 183 19.83 7.84 2.60
CA LYS A 183 21.16 7.28 2.95
C LYS A 183 21.07 6.22 4.04
N GLY A 184 20.01 6.23 4.85
CA GLY A 184 19.67 5.22 5.84
C GLY A 184 18.78 4.10 5.30
N ASP A 185 18.84 3.82 3.98
CA ASP A 185 18.10 2.76 3.29
C ASP A 185 16.56 2.88 3.29
N VAL A 186 15.99 4.04 3.63
CA VAL A 186 14.55 4.28 3.48
C VAL A 186 14.21 4.54 2.01
N ASN A 187 13.19 3.87 1.48
CA ASN A 187 12.75 4.11 0.11
C ASN A 187 11.87 5.37 0.04
N VAL A 188 12.51 6.51 -0.23
CA VAL A 188 11.88 7.83 -0.37
C VAL A 188 11.50 8.20 -1.81
N LYS A 189 11.69 7.29 -2.78
CA LYS A 189 11.55 7.63 -4.20
C LYS A 189 10.12 8.09 -4.56
N HIS A 190 9.12 7.57 -3.86
CA HIS A 190 7.71 7.94 -4.06
C HIS A 190 7.20 8.97 -3.05
N ALA A 191 8.09 9.50 -2.19
CA ALA A 191 7.69 10.35 -1.09
C ALA A 191 7.12 11.69 -1.59
N LEU A 192 5.95 12.01 -1.06
CA LEU A 192 5.35 13.33 -1.12
C LEU A 192 5.76 14.11 0.10
N VAL A 193 6.05 15.39 -0.08
CA VAL A 193 6.43 16.28 1.00
C VAL A 193 5.36 17.33 1.14
N HIS A 194 4.81 17.50 2.33
CA HIS A 194 3.85 18.54 2.63
C HIS A 194 4.41 19.47 3.70
N ILE A 195 4.24 20.77 3.53
CA ILE A 195 4.53 21.75 4.57
C ILE A 195 3.30 22.61 4.80
N PHE A 196 2.78 22.55 6.02
CA PHE A 196 1.61 23.25 6.48
C PHE A 196 2.02 24.46 7.31
N MET A 197 1.49 25.64 6.99
CA MET A 197 1.69 26.83 7.81
C MET A 197 0.47 27.76 7.73
N GLY A 198 -0.23 27.91 8.86
CA GLY A 198 -1.49 28.66 8.87
C GLY A 198 -2.52 28.02 7.92
N SER A 199 -3.11 28.81 7.04
CA SER A 199 -4.04 28.35 6.01
C SER A 199 -3.37 27.86 4.73
N ASP A 200 -2.03 27.92 4.62
CA ASP A 200 -1.31 27.49 3.43
C ASP A 200 -0.70 26.10 3.58
N MET A 201 -0.66 25.38 2.47
CA MET A 201 0.10 24.15 2.29
C MET A 201 0.89 24.23 1.00
N VAL A 202 2.18 23.90 1.07
CA VAL A 202 2.98 23.57 -0.11
C VAL A 202 3.27 22.09 -0.15
N THR A 203 3.30 21.55 -1.36
CA THR A 203 3.63 20.17 -1.61
C THR A 203 4.73 20.10 -2.66
N CYS A 204 5.66 19.17 -2.51
CA CYS A 204 6.52 18.76 -3.60
C CYS A 204 6.64 17.24 -3.64
N LYS A 205 7.09 16.74 -4.78
CA LYS A 205 7.53 15.36 -4.91
C LYS A 205 9.05 15.31 -4.80
N PHE A 206 9.56 14.37 -4.01
CA PHE A 206 11.00 14.27 -3.79
C PHE A 206 11.78 13.85 -5.04
N ASP A 207 11.30 12.81 -5.75
CA ASP A 207 11.85 12.38 -7.04
C ASP A 207 10.76 12.48 -8.12
N ALA A 208 10.72 13.63 -8.80
CA ALA A 208 9.74 13.91 -9.84
C ALA A 208 10.04 13.20 -11.18
N MET A 209 11.28 12.72 -11.37
CA MET A 209 11.75 12.19 -12.66
C MET A 209 11.69 10.67 -12.74
N MET A 210 11.28 9.99 -11.68
CA MET A 210 11.21 8.54 -11.66
C MET A 210 10.15 8.01 -12.65
N THR A 211 10.64 7.16 -13.57
CA THR A 211 9.89 6.54 -14.67
C THR A 211 9.58 5.07 -14.45
N GLU A 212 10.06 4.46 -13.36
CA GLU A 212 9.83 3.05 -13.04
C GLU A 212 9.17 2.90 -11.68
N PRO A 213 8.24 1.95 -11.50
CA PRO A 213 7.62 1.71 -10.20
C PRO A 213 8.62 1.00 -9.27
N THR A 214 8.54 1.27 -7.97
CA THR A 214 9.09 0.37 -6.95
C THR A 214 8.22 -0.87 -6.89
N ILE A 215 8.85 -2.04 -7.00
CA ILE A 215 8.17 -3.32 -6.81
C ILE A 215 8.86 -4.04 -5.66
N THR A 216 8.15 -4.17 -4.54
CA THR A 216 8.68 -4.80 -3.32
C THR A 216 7.95 -6.10 -3.06
N MET A 217 8.69 -7.19 -2.83
CA MET A 217 8.10 -8.46 -2.42
C MET A 217 7.58 -8.33 -0.98
N LEU A 218 6.34 -8.75 -0.77
CA LEU A 218 5.74 -8.82 0.55
C LEU A 218 6.06 -10.17 1.19
N SER A 219 6.25 -10.19 2.51
CA SER A 219 6.39 -11.43 3.26
C SER A 219 5.04 -12.14 3.34
N ASP A 220 4.71 -12.91 2.30
CA ASP A 220 3.50 -13.74 2.23
C ASP A 220 3.88 -15.21 2.30
N SER A 221 4.32 -15.64 3.48
CA SER A 221 4.54 -17.06 3.74
C SER A 221 3.21 -17.69 4.17
N PRO A 222 2.86 -18.87 3.64
CA PRO A 222 1.69 -19.60 4.14
C PRO A 222 1.84 -19.86 5.64
N SER A 223 0.74 -19.79 6.38
CA SER A 223 0.75 -20.15 7.79
C SER A 223 1.12 -21.62 7.97
N SER A 224 1.67 -21.96 9.13
CA SER A 224 2.03 -23.35 9.45
C SER A 224 0.80 -24.27 9.36
N GLU A 225 -0.36 -23.80 9.82
CA GLU A 225 -1.62 -24.56 9.79
C GLU A 225 -2.08 -24.80 8.35
N PHE A 226 -2.01 -23.78 7.48
CA PHE A 226 -2.33 -23.94 6.06
C PHE A 226 -1.39 -24.94 5.40
N LYS A 227 -0.09 -24.85 5.70
CA LYS A 227 0.91 -25.75 5.15
C LYS A 227 0.65 -27.20 5.56
N GLU A 228 0.42 -27.45 6.85
CA GLU A 228 0.13 -28.78 7.38
C GLU A 228 -1.15 -29.35 6.75
N SER A 229 -2.23 -28.57 6.70
CA SER A 229 -3.50 -28.99 6.10
C SER A 229 -3.36 -29.27 4.60
N ASN A 230 -2.66 -28.42 3.84
CA ASN A 230 -2.43 -28.65 2.42
C ASN A 230 -1.57 -29.90 2.16
N ASP A 231 -0.54 -30.11 2.98
CA ASP A 231 0.36 -31.27 2.83
C ASP A 231 -0.36 -32.58 3.18
N GLU A 232 -1.28 -32.57 4.16
CA GLU A 232 -2.18 -33.71 4.45
C GLU A 232 -3.12 -34.00 3.27
N LEU A 233 -3.75 -32.97 2.69
CA LEU A 233 -4.56 -33.13 1.48
C LEU A 233 -3.74 -33.68 0.31
N ALA A 234 -2.48 -33.26 0.18
CA ALA A 234 -1.57 -33.77 -0.83
C ALA A 234 -1.26 -35.26 -0.64
N GLU A 235 -1.16 -35.72 0.60
CA GLU A 235 -0.95 -37.13 0.94
C GLU A 235 -2.20 -37.97 0.67
N ASN A 236 -3.37 -37.51 1.10
CA ASN A 236 -4.65 -38.18 0.85
C ASN A 236 -4.93 -38.28 -0.67
N ALA A 237 -4.64 -37.23 -1.44
CA ALA A 237 -4.80 -37.24 -2.89
C ALA A 237 -3.93 -38.29 -3.61
N LEU A 238 -2.79 -38.68 -3.02
CA LEU A 238 -1.97 -39.78 -3.53
C LEU A 238 -2.63 -41.14 -3.30
N GLU A 239 -3.36 -41.30 -2.18
CA GLU A 239 -4.12 -42.50 -1.88
C GLU A 239 -5.37 -42.63 -2.77
N ASP A 240 -6.06 -41.51 -3.00
CA ASP A 240 -7.28 -41.44 -3.82
C ASP A 240 -7.03 -41.56 -5.34
N GLY A 241 -5.79 -41.31 -5.77
CA GLY A 241 -5.32 -41.58 -7.13
C GLY A 241 -6.14 -40.86 -8.22
N GLU A 242 -6.85 -41.60 -9.06
CA GLU A 242 -7.63 -41.03 -10.18
C GLU A 242 -8.78 -40.14 -9.69
N GLU A 243 -9.35 -40.39 -8.51
CA GLU A 243 -10.49 -39.60 -7.99
C GLU A 243 -10.09 -38.17 -7.66
N ALA A 244 -8.83 -37.94 -7.25
CA ALA A 244 -8.30 -36.62 -6.98
C ALA A 244 -7.87 -35.85 -8.25
N ARG A 245 -7.75 -36.51 -9.41
CA ARG A 245 -7.28 -35.85 -10.64
C ARG A 245 -8.26 -34.81 -11.14
N GLY A 246 -7.72 -33.66 -11.51
CA GLY A 246 -8.48 -32.56 -12.10
C GLY A 246 -9.31 -31.75 -11.10
N ILE A 247 -9.34 -32.12 -9.82
CA ILE A 247 -10.06 -31.38 -8.77
C ILE A 247 -9.27 -30.13 -8.36
N PHE A 248 -7.95 -30.24 -8.27
CA PHE A 248 -7.09 -29.21 -7.70
C PHE A 248 -7.14 -27.87 -8.46
N GLN A 249 -7.02 -27.87 -9.79
CA GLN A 249 -6.97 -26.62 -10.57
C GLN A 249 -8.24 -25.76 -10.44
N PRO A 250 -9.46 -26.32 -10.59
CA PRO A 250 -10.70 -25.63 -10.26
C PRO A 250 -10.72 -25.00 -8.86
N LEU A 251 -10.28 -25.76 -7.85
CA LEU A 251 -10.24 -25.30 -6.47
C LEU A 251 -9.25 -24.16 -6.28
N MET A 252 -8.04 -24.27 -6.86
CA MET A 252 -7.02 -23.22 -6.79
C MET A 252 -7.55 -21.89 -7.33
N LEU A 253 -8.21 -21.88 -8.48
CA LEU A 253 -8.81 -20.66 -9.02
C LEU A 253 -9.89 -20.10 -8.08
N ARG A 254 -10.77 -20.96 -7.55
CA ARG A 254 -11.81 -20.55 -6.58
C ARG A 254 -11.20 -19.95 -5.32
N THR A 255 -10.16 -20.56 -4.76
CA THR A 255 -9.45 -20.07 -3.57
C THR A 255 -8.78 -18.72 -3.83
N VAL A 256 -8.17 -18.52 -5.01
CA VAL A 256 -7.60 -17.22 -5.40
C VAL A 256 -8.69 -16.15 -5.49
N VAL A 257 -9.78 -16.43 -6.20
CA VAL A 257 -10.92 -15.51 -6.33
C VAL A 257 -11.52 -15.17 -4.96
N GLN A 258 -11.65 -16.16 -4.07
CA GLN A 258 -12.10 -15.96 -2.69
C GLN A 258 -11.20 -15.02 -1.93
N ARG A 259 -9.89 -15.29 -1.96
CA ARG A 259 -8.90 -14.53 -1.22
C ARG A 259 -8.93 -13.07 -1.66
N VAL A 260 -8.85 -12.81 -2.96
CA VAL A 260 -8.85 -11.44 -3.46
C VAL A 260 -10.19 -10.73 -3.21
N SER A 261 -11.31 -11.45 -3.20
CA SER A 261 -12.62 -10.88 -2.81
C SER A 261 -12.67 -10.48 -1.33
N LEU A 262 -11.97 -11.21 -0.45
CA LEU A 262 -11.88 -10.90 0.97
C LEU A 262 -10.90 -9.75 1.23
N GLU A 263 -9.76 -9.73 0.53
CA GLU A 263 -8.77 -8.65 0.62
C GLU A 263 -9.33 -7.31 0.11
N TYR A 264 -10.23 -7.34 -0.87
CA TYR A 264 -10.81 -6.16 -1.50
C TYR A 264 -12.35 -6.23 -1.52
N PRO A 265 -13.02 -6.05 -0.36
CA PRO A 265 -14.47 -6.24 -0.25
C PRO A 265 -15.31 -5.25 -1.09
N ASN A 266 -14.73 -4.09 -1.42
CA ASN A 266 -15.36 -3.07 -2.29
C ASN A 266 -14.89 -3.19 -3.76
N GLY A 267 -14.01 -4.16 -4.05
CA GLY A 267 -13.48 -4.39 -5.39
C GLY A 267 -14.38 -5.32 -6.20
N THR A 268 -14.27 -5.21 -7.53
CA THR A 268 -14.85 -6.18 -8.47
C THR A 268 -13.75 -7.09 -8.98
N VAL A 269 -13.96 -8.41 -8.98
CA VAL A 269 -12.97 -9.40 -9.43
C VAL A 269 -13.24 -9.77 -10.88
N TRP A 270 -12.22 -9.66 -11.71
CA TRP A 270 -12.26 -9.87 -13.15
C TRP A 270 -11.32 -10.99 -13.56
N ASP A 271 -11.78 -11.85 -14.47
CA ASP A 271 -10.95 -12.77 -15.22
C ASP A 271 -10.67 -12.16 -16.60
N GLU A 272 -9.47 -11.61 -16.76
CA GLU A 272 -9.01 -10.94 -17.99
C GLU A 272 -8.59 -11.94 -19.08
N GLY A 273 -8.69 -13.24 -18.82
CA GLY A 273 -8.42 -14.27 -19.81
C GLY A 273 -7.09 -14.98 -19.63
N GLU A 274 -6.66 -15.62 -20.71
CA GLU A 274 -5.41 -16.36 -20.79
C GLU A 274 -4.20 -15.41 -20.72
N PHE A 275 -3.20 -15.80 -19.94
CA PHE A 275 -1.94 -15.09 -19.82
C PHE A 275 -0.79 -16.02 -20.24
N SER A 276 -0.16 -15.69 -21.37
CA SER A 276 0.92 -16.49 -21.94
C SER A 276 2.28 -16.00 -21.46
N PHE A 277 3.18 -16.93 -21.18
CA PHE A 277 4.59 -16.65 -20.88
C PHE A 277 5.45 -17.83 -21.35
N SER A 278 6.77 -17.65 -21.40
CA SER A 278 7.73 -18.68 -21.84
C SER A 278 8.63 -19.15 -20.70
N VAL A 279 9.00 -20.42 -20.73
CA VAL A 279 9.98 -21.03 -19.82
C VAL A 279 11.24 -21.34 -20.62
N GLY A 280 12.25 -20.48 -20.49
CA GLY A 280 13.36 -20.47 -21.44
C GLY A 280 12.89 -19.96 -22.79
N GLU A 281 13.10 -20.74 -23.85
CA GLU A 281 12.68 -20.38 -25.22
C GLU A 281 11.30 -20.95 -25.60
N GLU A 282 10.74 -21.84 -24.77
CA GLU A 282 9.50 -22.55 -25.07
C GLU A 282 8.29 -21.88 -24.41
N PRO A 283 7.14 -21.76 -25.11
CA PRO A 283 5.91 -21.27 -24.50
C PRO A 283 5.42 -22.24 -23.43
N TYR A 284 4.91 -21.70 -22.32
CA TYR A 284 4.29 -22.53 -21.29
C TYR A 284 2.99 -23.15 -21.81
N LEU A 285 2.86 -24.47 -21.67
CA LEU A 285 1.81 -25.25 -22.34
C LEU A 285 0.51 -25.39 -21.55
N HIS A 286 0.50 -24.98 -20.28
CA HIS A 286 -0.67 -25.15 -19.40
C HIS A 286 -1.42 -23.82 -19.20
N PRO A 287 -2.76 -23.86 -19.15
CA PRO A 287 -3.58 -22.67 -19.18
C PRO A 287 -3.38 -21.82 -17.93
N THR A 288 -2.94 -20.59 -18.14
CA THR A 288 -2.65 -19.63 -17.07
C THR A 288 -3.64 -18.47 -17.19
N ARG A 289 -4.16 -17.98 -16.07
CA ARG A 289 -5.21 -16.95 -16.04
C ARG A 289 -4.75 -15.71 -15.31
N LEU A 290 -5.11 -14.54 -15.82
CA LEU A 290 -4.92 -13.27 -15.12
C LEU A 290 -6.21 -12.83 -14.44
N ILE A 291 -6.19 -12.83 -13.11
CA ILE A 291 -7.28 -12.31 -12.28
C ILE A 291 -6.93 -10.88 -11.86
N VAL A 292 -7.86 -9.95 -12.04
CA VAL A 292 -7.68 -8.53 -11.74
C VAL A 292 -8.78 -8.05 -10.83
N VAL A 293 -8.42 -7.36 -9.75
CA VAL A 293 -9.40 -6.66 -8.91
C VAL A 293 -9.38 -5.18 -9.27
N ARG A 294 -10.58 -4.62 -9.48
CA ARG A 294 -10.78 -3.22 -9.83
C ARG A 294 -11.63 -2.51 -8.78
N ASP A 295 -11.23 -1.30 -8.42
CA ASP A 295 -12.06 -0.34 -7.67
C ASP A 295 -13.09 0.26 -8.65
N PRO A 296 -14.39 -0.05 -8.50
CA PRO A 296 -15.42 0.42 -9.43
C PRO A 296 -15.52 1.95 -9.49
N ASN A 297 -15.13 2.66 -8.42
CA ASN A 297 -15.15 4.12 -8.40
C ASN A 297 -14.03 4.76 -9.23
N LYS A 298 -13.00 3.98 -9.57
CA LYS A 298 -11.83 4.42 -10.34
C LYS A 298 -11.82 3.86 -11.77
N MET A 299 -12.90 3.21 -12.20
CA MET A 299 -13.02 2.68 -13.56
C MET A 299 -13.48 3.76 -14.54
N HIS A 300 -12.86 3.82 -15.71
CA HIS A 300 -13.10 4.91 -16.69
C HIS A 300 -14.33 4.69 -17.59
N LYS A 301 -14.82 3.46 -17.75
CA LYS A 301 -15.86 3.11 -18.75
C LYS A 301 -16.76 1.97 -18.28
N THR A 302 -18.02 1.99 -18.73
CA THR A 302 -18.90 0.82 -18.71
C THR A 302 -18.47 -0.17 -19.79
N THR A 303 -18.02 -1.36 -19.40
CA THR A 303 -17.70 -2.43 -20.34
C THR A 303 -18.85 -3.39 -20.53
N ASN A 304 -18.90 -4.00 -21.72
CA ASN A 304 -19.67 -5.21 -21.92
C ASN A 304 -18.98 -6.35 -21.16
N SER A 305 -19.63 -6.84 -20.12
CA SER A 305 -19.08 -7.86 -19.23
C SER A 305 -20.11 -8.93 -18.93
N ALA A 306 -19.67 -10.17 -18.79
CA ALA A 306 -20.47 -11.23 -18.19
C ALA A 306 -20.15 -11.32 -16.70
N ALA A 307 -21.17 -11.56 -15.89
CA ALA A 307 -21.02 -11.89 -14.48
C ALA A 307 -21.30 -13.39 -14.29
N PHE A 308 -20.40 -14.04 -13.59
CA PHE A 308 -20.45 -15.47 -13.31
C PHE A 308 -20.50 -15.70 -11.82
N LYS A 309 -21.45 -16.53 -11.37
CA LYS A 309 -21.48 -16.99 -9.99
C LYS A 309 -20.48 -18.13 -9.80
N MET A 310 -19.68 -18.04 -8.76
CA MET A 310 -18.78 -19.10 -8.31
C MET A 310 -19.19 -19.51 -6.90
N PHE A 311 -19.34 -20.82 -6.69
CA PHE A 311 -19.62 -21.41 -5.40
C PHE A 311 -18.34 -22.01 -4.83
N ILE A 312 -17.99 -21.56 -3.63
CA ILE A 312 -16.87 -22.12 -2.88
C ILE A 312 -17.43 -23.10 -1.84
N PRO A 313 -17.01 -24.38 -1.89
CA PRO A 313 -17.38 -25.32 -0.85
C PRO A 313 -16.79 -24.83 0.49
N GLY A 314 -17.64 -24.75 1.51
CA GLY A 314 -17.28 -24.36 2.88
C GLY A 314 -18.16 -25.11 3.87
N ASP A 315 -17.67 -25.24 5.10
CA ASP A 315 -18.22 -26.20 6.08
C ASP A 315 -19.66 -25.89 6.55
N ASP A 316 -20.14 -24.64 6.43
CA ASP A 316 -21.49 -24.28 6.92
C ASP A 316 -22.34 -23.42 5.96
N PHE A 317 -21.76 -22.75 4.94
CA PHE A 317 -22.52 -22.02 3.92
C PHE A 317 -21.74 -21.94 2.61
N GLU A 318 -22.38 -22.24 1.48
CA GLU A 318 -21.84 -21.93 0.16
C GLU A 318 -21.71 -20.41 0.03
N LYS A 319 -20.47 -19.91 -0.03
CA LYS A 319 -20.22 -18.49 -0.30
C LYS A 319 -20.30 -18.27 -1.81
N GLU A 320 -21.31 -17.53 -2.23
CA GLU A 320 -21.43 -17.05 -3.61
C GLU A 320 -20.44 -15.90 -3.85
N LEU A 321 -19.61 -16.03 -4.89
CA LEU A 321 -18.77 -14.94 -5.38
C LEU A 321 -19.13 -14.61 -6.82
N THR A 322 -18.98 -13.34 -7.18
CA THR A 322 -19.16 -12.89 -8.57
C THR A 322 -17.80 -12.69 -9.22
N LEU A 323 -17.54 -13.45 -10.28
CA LEU A 323 -16.41 -13.26 -11.17
C LEU A 323 -16.89 -12.58 -12.45
N MET A 324 -16.34 -11.42 -12.73
CA MET A 324 -16.60 -10.67 -13.95
C MET A 324 -15.69 -11.16 -15.07
N ARG A 325 -16.17 -11.14 -16.31
CA ARG A 325 -15.34 -11.35 -17.50
C ARG A 325 -15.55 -10.21 -18.47
N ASN A 326 -14.45 -9.68 -18.96
CA ASN A 326 -14.49 -8.69 -20.01
C ASN A 326 -14.85 -9.36 -21.35
N LEU A 327 -16.02 -9.06 -21.90
CA LEU A 327 -16.47 -9.58 -23.20
C LEU A 327 -15.99 -8.71 -24.36
N SER A 328 -15.42 -7.54 -24.07
CA SER A 328 -14.91 -6.61 -25.06
C SER A 328 -13.55 -6.13 -24.57
N PRO A 329 -12.44 -6.73 -25.05
CA PRO A 329 -11.09 -6.49 -24.54
C PRO A 329 -10.62 -5.07 -24.87
N HIS A 330 -11.21 -4.10 -24.18
CA HIS A 330 -10.76 -2.72 -24.16
C HIS A 330 -9.76 -2.63 -23.01
N PRO A 331 -8.48 -2.35 -23.28
CA PRO A 331 -7.39 -2.50 -22.30
C PRO A 331 -7.36 -1.41 -21.21
N GLU A 332 -8.34 -0.50 -21.14
CA GLU A 332 -8.25 0.74 -20.36
C GLU A 332 -9.40 0.89 -19.37
N LEU A 333 -9.77 -0.20 -18.70
CA LEU A 333 -10.81 -0.12 -17.67
C LEU A 333 -10.40 0.74 -16.46
N GLY A 334 -9.10 0.88 -16.20
CA GLY A 334 -8.57 1.61 -15.05
C GLY A 334 -8.92 0.96 -13.71
N GLY A 335 -8.61 1.65 -12.62
CA GLY A 335 -9.00 1.24 -11.26
C GLY A 335 -8.36 -0.06 -10.76
N ILE A 336 -7.26 -0.55 -11.34
CA ILE A 336 -6.61 -1.79 -10.89
C ILE A 336 -6.06 -1.59 -9.47
N VAL A 337 -6.51 -2.42 -8.53
CA VAL A 337 -6.01 -2.46 -7.14
C VAL A 337 -5.25 -3.75 -6.83
N SER A 338 -5.50 -4.83 -7.58
CA SER A 338 -4.75 -6.07 -7.48
C SER A 338 -4.71 -6.82 -8.82
N ILE A 339 -3.60 -7.51 -9.10
CA ILE A 339 -3.49 -8.49 -10.17
C ILE A 339 -2.97 -9.81 -9.59
N THR A 340 -3.49 -10.94 -10.06
CA THR A 340 -3.03 -12.27 -9.66
C THR A 340 -2.92 -13.18 -10.88
N LEU A 341 -1.72 -13.67 -11.14
CA LEU A 341 -1.44 -14.67 -12.17
C LEU A 341 -1.63 -16.07 -11.57
N VAL A 342 -2.62 -16.80 -12.07
CA VAL A 342 -2.92 -18.17 -11.67
C VAL A 342 -2.33 -19.13 -12.70
N VAL A 343 -1.21 -19.76 -12.35
CA VAL A 343 -0.45 -20.64 -13.26
C VAL A 343 -1.05 -22.04 -13.24
N GLY A 344 -1.57 -22.47 -14.39
CA GLY A 344 -2.11 -23.82 -14.56
C GLY A 344 -1.03 -24.88 -14.39
N LEU A 345 -1.41 -26.07 -13.93
CA LEU A 345 -0.51 -27.19 -13.76
C LEU A 345 -0.69 -28.22 -14.88
N ALA A 346 0.19 -29.20 -14.94
CA ALA A 346 -0.02 -30.35 -15.82
C ALA A 346 -1.31 -31.10 -15.40
N PRO A 347 -2.16 -31.58 -16.33
CA PRO A 347 -3.42 -32.24 -16.00
C PRO A 347 -3.30 -33.49 -15.11
N ASN A 348 -2.14 -34.13 -15.12
CA ASN A 348 -1.81 -35.29 -14.28
C ASN A 348 -1.34 -34.91 -12.87
N THR A 349 -1.25 -33.62 -12.55
CA THR A 349 -0.92 -33.16 -11.20
C THR A 349 -2.11 -33.42 -10.29
N LEU A 350 -1.91 -34.23 -9.24
CA LEU A 350 -2.94 -34.58 -8.26
C LEU A 350 -3.18 -33.41 -7.31
N TRP A 351 -2.26 -33.21 -6.37
CA TRP A 351 -2.31 -32.13 -5.40
C TRP A 351 -0.88 -31.79 -4.94
N PRO A 352 -0.38 -30.58 -5.21
CA PRO A 352 1.00 -30.22 -4.88
C PRO A 352 1.15 -29.87 -3.39
N LYS A 353 2.26 -30.34 -2.79
CA LYS A 353 2.69 -29.87 -1.46
C LYS A 353 3.09 -28.40 -1.50
N CYS A 354 3.06 -27.75 -0.34
CA CYS A 354 3.56 -26.39 -0.21
C CYS A 354 5.10 -26.37 -0.40
N GLY A 355 5.58 -25.43 -1.22
CA GLY A 355 6.97 -25.29 -1.65
C GLY A 355 7.34 -26.10 -2.89
N ALA A 356 6.41 -26.84 -3.50
CA ALA A 356 6.72 -27.73 -4.62
C ALA A 356 7.18 -26.99 -5.89
N PHE A 357 6.76 -25.74 -6.09
CA PHE A 357 6.98 -24.96 -7.29
C PHE A 357 7.76 -23.68 -7.07
N ILE A 358 7.80 -23.13 -5.85
CA ILE A 358 8.33 -21.79 -5.55
C ILE A 358 9.74 -21.52 -6.13
N ASP A 359 10.59 -22.55 -6.19
CA ASP A 359 11.96 -22.47 -6.72
C ASP A 359 12.11 -22.97 -8.16
N GLY A 360 11.03 -23.50 -8.75
CA GLY A 360 10.99 -24.08 -10.09
C GLY A 360 11.12 -23.05 -11.21
N ALA A 361 11.59 -23.52 -12.38
CA ALA A 361 11.78 -22.67 -13.56
C ALA A 361 10.46 -22.04 -14.06
N VAL A 362 9.35 -22.80 -14.01
CA VAL A 362 8.02 -22.33 -14.41
C VAL A 362 7.57 -21.17 -13.51
N PHE A 363 7.67 -21.34 -12.19
CA PHE A 363 7.27 -20.31 -11.24
C PHE A 363 8.09 -19.04 -11.44
N LYS A 364 9.42 -19.16 -11.57
CA LYS A 364 10.32 -18.03 -11.82
C LYS A 364 10.01 -17.30 -13.14
N ALA A 365 9.64 -18.02 -14.18
CA ALA A 365 9.24 -17.44 -15.46
C ALA A 365 7.90 -16.68 -15.36
N ALA A 366 6.90 -17.29 -14.70
CA ALA A 366 5.61 -16.65 -14.45
C ALA A 366 5.76 -15.39 -13.58
N ASP A 367 6.59 -15.47 -12.54
CA ASP A 367 6.97 -14.37 -11.65
C ASP A 367 7.56 -13.20 -12.45
N ALA A 368 8.57 -13.47 -13.28
CA ALA A 368 9.17 -12.45 -14.14
C ALA A 368 8.16 -11.82 -15.13
N ALA A 369 7.32 -12.65 -15.77
CA ALA A 369 6.31 -12.17 -16.71
C ALA A 369 5.24 -11.29 -16.04
N LEU A 370 4.83 -11.64 -14.82
CA LEU A 370 3.91 -10.82 -14.03
C LEU A 370 4.53 -9.47 -13.66
N ILE A 371 5.81 -9.45 -13.27
CA ILE A 371 6.53 -8.22 -12.93
C ILE A 371 6.65 -7.30 -14.15
N GLU A 372 6.95 -7.85 -15.33
CA GLU A 372 6.96 -7.10 -16.58
C GLU A 372 5.56 -6.53 -16.90
N TYR A 373 4.52 -7.34 -16.74
CA TYR A 373 3.14 -6.90 -16.93
C TYR A 373 2.74 -5.79 -15.94
N ALA A 374 3.16 -5.88 -14.69
CA ALA A 374 2.95 -4.83 -13.68
C ALA A 374 3.66 -3.52 -14.06
N LYS A 375 4.89 -3.59 -14.58
CA LYS A 375 5.59 -2.41 -15.12
C LYS A 375 4.83 -1.81 -16.30
N ASN A 376 4.26 -2.64 -17.17
CA ASN A 376 3.45 -2.18 -18.30
C ASN A 376 2.16 -1.45 -17.83
N ILE A 377 1.42 -2.00 -16.86
CA ILE A 377 0.26 -1.34 -16.23
C ILE A 377 0.63 0.06 -15.74
N TYR A 378 1.77 0.18 -15.07
CA TYR A 378 2.27 1.47 -14.60
C TYR A 378 2.63 2.41 -15.75
N SER A 379 3.42 1.95 -16.73
CA SER A 379 3.87 2.77 -17.86
C SER A 379 2.73 3.27 -18.75
N THR A 380 1.62 2.54 -18.80
CA THR A 380 0.40 2.92 -19.54
C THR A 380 -0.56 3.76 -18.70
N GLY A 381 -0.22 4.04 -17.44
CA GLY A 381 -1.02 4.88 -16.55
C GLY A 381 -2.31 4.23 -16.05
N GLN A 382 -2.45 2.90 -16.14
CA GLN A 382 -3.67 2.20 -15.73
C GLN A 382 -3.82 2.08 -14.22
N SER A 383 -2.70 1.99 -13.50
CA SER A 383 -2.64 2.07 -12.04
C SER A 383 -1.24 2.39 -11.56
N PHE A 384 -1.17 3.08 -10.42
CA PHE A 384 0.07 3.55 -9.81
C PHE A 384 0.32 2.92 -8.45
N THR A 385 -0.65 2.24 -7.86
CA THR A 385 -0.47 1.52 -6.61
C THR A 385 -1.41 0.32 -6.59
N PHE A 386 -0.84 -0.88 -6.55
CA PHE A 386 -1.60 -2.14 -6.55
C PHE A 386 -0.76 -3.29 -6.01
N LYS A 387 -1.42 -4.38 -5.60
CA LYS A 387 -0.73 -5.65 -5.29
C LYS A 387 -0.65 -6.53 -6.53
N ALA A 388 0.45 -7.23 -6.72
CA ALA A 388 0.63 -8.23 -7.77
C ALA A 388 0.97 -9.56 -7.14
N ALA A 389 0.34 -10.66 -7.55
CA ALA A 389 0.64 -11.98 -7.01
C ALA A 389 0.78 -13.03 -8.10
N VAL A 390 1.72 -13.95 -7.94
CA VAL A 390 1.79 -15.19 -8.74
C VAL A 390 1.39 -16.35 -7.83
N ALA A 391 0.49 -17.20 -8.31
CA ALA A 391 0.00 -18.37 -7.60
C ALA A 391 0.14 -19.61 -8.50
N MET A 392 0.80 -20.65 -8.00
CA MET A 392 0.99 -21.92 -8.69
C MET A 392 0.97 -23.05 -7.67
N GLY A 393 -0.03 -23.92 -7.74
CA GLY A 393 -0.22 -24.92 -6.69
C GLY A 393 -0.60 -24.26 -5.36
N ALA A 394 0.05 -24.70 -4.28
CA ALA A 394 -0.06 -24.09 -2.95
C ALA A 394 0.95 -22.94 -2.74
N ASP A 395 1.77 -22.63 -3.75
CA ASP A 395 2.81 -21.60 -3.67
C ASP A 395 2.31 -20.25 -4.17
N ARG A 396 2.72 -19.20 -3.48
CA ARG A 396 2.39 -17.82 -3.82
C ARG A 396 3.58 -16.89 -3.56
N LYS A 397 3.73 -15.88 -4.41
CA LYS A 397 4.48 -14.66 -4.09
C LYS A 397 3.59 -13.46 -4.29
N VAL A 398 3.74 -12.47 -3.41
CA VAL A 398 3.00 -11.22 -3.48
C VAL A 398 4.00 -10.08 -3.53
N TYR A 399 3.67 -9.08 -4.34
CA TYR A 399 4.40 -7.86 -4.53
C TYR A 399 3.47 -6.69 -4.29
N LYS A 400 4.06 -5.62 -3.76
CA LYS A 400 3.47 -4.29 -3.76
C LYS A 400 4.14 -3.50 -4.88
N VAL A 401 3.33 -2.96 -5.76
CA VAL A 401 3.76 -2.09 -6.85
C VAL A 401 3.38 -0.67 -6.47
N VAL A 402 4.36 0.21 -6.36
CA VAL A 402 4.18 1.63 -6.07
C VAL A 402 4.84 2.43 -7.18
N GLY A 403 4.09 3.34 -7.76
CA GLY A 403 4.46 4.19 -8.87
C GLY A 403 4.04 5.62 -8.60
N ASN A 404 4.48 6.51 -9.48
CA ASN A 404 4.11 7.91 -9.43
C ASN A 404 2.73 8.13 -10.06
N SER A 405 1.74 8.60 -9.27
CA SER A 405 0.45 9.02 -9.80
C SER A 405 0.57 10.30 -10.65
N PRO A 406 -0.06 10.37 -11.84
CA PRO A 406 -0.15 11.55 -12.68
C PRO A 406 -1.25 12.52 -12.21
N ASP A 407 -2.19 12.04 -11.38
CA ASP A 407 -3.25 12.87 -10.77
C ASP A 407 -2.71 13.75 -9.64
N PHE A 408 -1.45 13.54 -9.25
CA PHE A 408 -0.75 14.53 -8.46
C PHE A 408 -0.62 15.81 -9.28
N PRO A 409 -1.04 16.97 -8.75
CA PRO A 409 -0.99 18.21 -9.51
C PRO A 409 0.48 18.47 -9.85
N TYR A 410 0.83 18.21 -11.10
CA TYR A 410 1.95 18.84 -11.77
C TYR A 410 1.45 19.27 -13.12
N LYS A 411 1.53 20.57 -13.38
CA LYS A 411 1.69 21.07 -14.74
C LYS A 411 3.11 20.76 -15.21
N SER A 412 3.53 19.49 -15.15
CA SER A 412 4.74 19.11 -15.82
C SER A 412 4.51 19.44 -17.30
N LYS A 413 5.38 20.27 -17.86
CA LYS A 413 5.54 20.33 -19.31
C LYS A 413 5.95 18.92 -19.71
N GLN A 414 5.00 18.02 -19.92
CA GLN A 414 5.28 16.70 -20.43
C GLN A 414 6.08 16.91 -21.71
N VAL A 415 7.31 16.43 -21.68
CA VAL A 415 8.11 16.16 -22.87
C VAL A 415 7.27 15.19 -23.69
N LYS A 416 6.49 15.73 -24.64
CA LYS A 416 5.58 14.99 -25.51
C LYS A 416 6.29 14.04 -26.49
N ASP A 417 7.60 13.83 -26.36
CA ASP A 417 8.43 13.31 -27.45
C ASP A 417 9.06 11.92 -27.21
N GLN A 418 8.77 11.19 -26.11
CA GLN A 418 9.47 9.90 -25.89
C GLN A 418 8.64 8.68 -25.51
N ALA A 419 7.31 8.73 -25.53
CA ALA A 419 6.51 7.50 -25.53
C ALA A 419 6.33 6.99 -26.97
N LYS A 420 7.37 6.34 -27.53
CA LYS A 420 7.12 5.39 -28.62
C LYS A 420 6.39 4.20 -27.99
N PRO A 421 5.20 3.80 -28.48
CA PRO A 421 4.55 2.60 -27.99
C PRO A 421 5.49 1.42 -28.24
N VAL A 422 5.98 0.82 -27.16
CA VAL A 422 6.56 -0.52 -27.23
C VAL A 422 5.39 -1.42 -27.56
N ALA A 423 5.43 -2.07 -28.72
CA ALA A 423 4.44 -3.06 -29.08
C ALA A 423 4.38 -4.11 -27.97
N SER A 424 3.18 -4.34 -27.42
CA SER A 424 2.94 -5.44 -26.50
C SER A 424 3.57 -6.72 -27.07
N PRO A 425 4.34 -7.49 -26.28
CA PRO A 425 4.79 -8.80 -26.74
C PRO A 425 3.56 -9.63 -27.09
N GLY A 426 3.36 -9.92 -28.38
CA GLY A 426 2.32 -10.86 -28.84
C GLY A 426 1.04 -10.29 -29.47
N GLN A 427 0.99 -9.03 -29.93
CA GLN A 427 -0.04 -8.61 -30.89
C GLN A 427 0.44 -8.82 -32.33
N SER A 428 0.48 -10.09 -32.78
CA SER A 428 0.47 -10.38 -34.20
C SER A 428 -0.88 -9.96 -34.79
N SER A 429 -0.83 -9.20 -35.87
CA SER A 429 -1.96 -8.76 -36.67
C SER A 429 -2.64 -9.96 -37.37
N GLU A 430 -3.39 -10.73 -36.62
CA GLU A 430 -4.48 -11.56 -37.14
C GLU A 430 -5.62 -11.43 -36.13
N GLU A 431 -6.58 -10.61 -36.51
CA GLU A 431 -7.90 -10.46 -35.88
C GLU A 431 -8.74 -11.72 -36.18
N GLU A 432 -8.16 -12.91 -35.95
CA GLU A 432 -8.92 -14.14 -35.89
C GLU A 432 -9.58 -14.21 -34.51
N LYS A 433 -10.89 -14.46 -34.53
CA LYS A 433 -11.74 -14.74 -33.38
C LYS A 433 -10.96 -15.60 -32.38
N ARG A 434 -10.43 -15.00 -31.32
CA ARG A 434 -10.05 -15.73 -30.12
C ARG A 434 -11.34 -16.34 -29.60
N GLN A 435 -11.64 -17.56 -30.04
CA GLN A 435 -12.54 -18.45 -29.33
C GLN A 435 -11.89 -18.59 -27.95
N TYR A 436 -12.48 -17.90 -26.98
CA TYR A 436 -12.10 -18.06 -25.59
C TYR A 436 -12.15 -19.55 -25.29
N THR A 437 -10.99 -20.14 -25.06
CA THR A 437 -10.90 -21.46 -24.44
C THR A 437 -11.72 -21.39 -23.16
N SER A 438 -12.73 -22.24 -23.12
CA SER A 438 -13.76 -22.26 -22.11
C SER A 438 -13.13 -22.46 -20.71
N LEU A 439 -13.81 -21.99 -19.66
CA LEU A 439 -13.47 -22.30 -18.26
C LEU A 439 -13.49 -23.80 -17.95
N GLU A 440 -13.79 -24.65 -18.95
CA GLU A 440 -13.70 -26.11 -18.93
C GLU A 440 -12.47 -26.67 -18.25
N VAL A 441 -11.27 -26.07 -18.40
CA VAL A 441 -10.06 -26.60 -17.71
C VAL A 441 -10.09 -26.30 -16.20
N PHE A 442 -10.83 -25.27 -15.78
CA PHE A 442 -11.05 -24.93 -14.37
C PHE A 442 -12.40 -25.42 -13.84
N SER A 443 -13.20 -26.18 -14.61
CA SER A 443 -14.46 -26.83 -14.20
C SER A 443 -15.29 -26.06 -13.16
N VAL A 444 -15.45 -24.75 -13.35
CA VAL A 444 -16.30 -23.95 -12.47
C VAL A 444 -17.71 -24.05 -13.00
N SER A 445 -18.65 -24.54 -12.18
CA SER A 445 -20.08 -24.46 -12.47
C SER A 445 -20.48 -23.00 -12.48
N ILE A 446 -20.73 -22.48 -13.67
CA ILE A 446 -20.95 -21.06 -13.93
C ILE A 446 -22.40 -20.88 -14.33
N GLU A 447 -23.14 -20.12 -13.53
CA GLU A 447 -24.42 -19.56 -13.96
C GLU A 447 -24.18 -18.15 -14.51
N GLU A 448 -24.44 -17.97 -15.81
CA GLU A 448 -24.36 -16.66 -16.46
C GLU A 448 -25.53 -15.80 -15.98
N ILE A 449 -25.22 -14.68 -15.33
CA ILE A 449 -26.24 -13.70 -14.96
C ILE A 449 -26.55 -12.85 -16.19
N LYS A 450 -27.72 -13.06 -16.80
CA LYS A 450 -28.25 -12.15 -17.82
C LYS A 450 -28.89 -10.95 -17.12
N GLY A 451 -28.15 -9.86 -16.97
CA GLY A 451 -28.67 -8.61 -16.42
C GLY A 451 -27.71 -7.43 -16.62
N GLU A 452 -28.25 -6.24 -16.89
CA GLU A 452 -27.47 -5.00 -16.89
C GLU A 452 -27.00 -4.70 -15.46
N ILE A 453 -25.72 -4.34 -15.29
CA ILE A 453 -25.17 -3.92 -14.00
C ILE A 453 -25.99 -2.69 -13.52
N PRO A 454 -26.57 -2.72 -12.31
CA PRO A 454 -27.30 -1.58 -11.78
C PRO A 454 -26.36 -0.37 -11.71
N LYS A 455 -26.72 0.72 -12.39
CA LYS A 455 -26.12 2.02 -12.11
C LYS A 455 -26.47 2.37 -10.66
N GLU A 456 -25.51 2.35 -9.76
CA GLU A 456 -25.66 3.11 -8.51
C GLU A 456 -25.73 4.58 -8.88
N THR A 457 -26.96 5.08 -9.03
CA THR A 457 -27.21 6.52 -9.05
C THR A 457 -26.87 7.05 -7.68
N SER A 458 -25.69 7.65 -7.59
CA SER A 458 -25.30 8.64 -6.60
C SER A 458 -26.19 9.88 -6.72
N ASP A 459 -27.47 9.75 -6.37
CA ASP A 459 -28.38 10.88 -6.20
C ASP A 459 -29.01 10.79 -4.81
N ARG A 460 -28.27 11.29 -3.82
CA ARG A 460 -28.83 11.56 -2.49
C ARG A 460 -28.20 12.81 -1.89
N ARG A 461 -28.76 13.97 -2.24
CA ARG A 461 -29.19 15.05 -1.31
C ARG A 461 -29.52 16.32 -2.08
N GLN A 462 -30.81 16.61 -2.22
CA GLN A 462 -31.39 17.93 -1.97
C GLN A 462 -32.91 17.77 -1.80
N ALA A 463 -33.36 17.79 -0.54
CA ALA A 463 -34.75 18.04 -0.21
C ALA A 463 -34.78 19.25 0.71
N GLY A 464 -35.09 20.40 0.11
CA GLY A 464 -35.41 21.64 0.81
C GLY A 464 -36.86 21.63 1.29
N THR A 465 -36.99 21.88 2.59
CA THR A 465 -38.11 22.40 3.40
C THR A 465 -39.32 23.06 2.74
N ASN A 466 -40.51 22.71 3.25
CA ASN A 466 -41.65 23.56 3.69
C ASN A 466 -42.87 22.65 3.97
N LYS A 467 -43.83 22.85 4.89
CA LYS A 467 -44.06 23.69 6.09
C LYS A 467 -45.40 23.19 6.70
N ASP A 468 -45.58 23.31 8.03
CA ASP A 468 -46.84 23.26 8.82
C ASP A 468 -47.64 21.92 8.82
N THR A 469 -48.15 21.34 9.91
CA THR A 469 -48.95 21.94 11.01
C THR A 469 -49.17 20.92 12.15
N SER A 470 -49.28 21.44 13.38
CA SER A 470 -50.18 21.03 14.50
C SER A 470 -50.01 19.72 15.29
N ALA A 471 -50.08 19.92 16.62
CA ALA A 471 -50.73 19.10 17.66
C ALA A 471 -49.96 17.92 18.31
N ASN A 472 -49.42 18.20 19.51
CA ASN A 472 -49.37 17.28 20.66
C ASN A 472 -50.80 17.04 21.21
N PRO A 473 -51.10 16.06 22.11
CA PRO A 473 -50.19 15.33 23.02
C PRO A 473 -50.51 13.82 23.21
N SER A 474 -49.67 13.10 23.98
CA SER A 474 -50.08 12.23 25.12
C SER A 474 -49.20 10.98 25.30
N LEU A 475 -48.57 10.93 26.48
CA LEU A 475 -48.33 9.77 27.38
C LEU A 475 -48.20 8.36 26.77
N ALA A 476 -47.02 7.76 26.96
CA ALA A 476 -46.87 6.44 27.59
C ALA A 476 -45.40 6.22 27.97
N GLU A 477 -45.16 5.96 29.25
CA GLU A 477 -43.91 5.38 29.77
C GLU A 477 -43.65 4.00 29.14
N PRO A 478 -42.38 3.56 29.07
CA PRO A 478 -42.10 2.15 29.27
C PRO A 478 -41.13 1.89 30.43
N ALA A 479 -41.45 0.80 31.09
CA ALA A 479 -40.85 0.26 32.28
C ALA A 479 -39.35 0.00 32.16
N LYS A 480 -38.64 0.26 33.26
CA LYS A 480 -37.32 -0.30 33.57
C LYS A 480 -37.45 -1.81 33.84
N PRO A 481 -36.49 -2.62 33.36
CA PRO A 481 -36.08 -3.80 34.09
C PRO A 481 -34.73 -3.54 34.77
N ALA A 482 -34.71 -3.83 36.07
CA ALA A 482 -33.51 -3.94 36.87
C ALA A 482 -32.76 -5.23 36.51
N ILE A 483 -31.46 -5.12 36.23
CA ILE A 483 -30.54 -6.25 36.35
C ILE A 483 -29.38 -5.77 37.22
N LYS A 484 -29.25 -6.41 38.38
CA LYS A 484 -28.13 -6.32 39.30
C LYS A 484 -27.11 -7.41 38.97
N ASP A 485 -25.85 -7.01 39.11
CA ASP A 485 -24.69 -7.76 39.58
C ASP A 485 -24.27 -9.03 38.82
N LYS A 486 -23.12 -8.90 38.13
CA LYS A 486 -21.87 -9.63 38.44
C LYS A 486 -20.74 -9.10 37.56
N LEU A 487 -19.94 -8.18 38.10
CA LEU A 487 -18.57 -7.95 37.63
C LEU A 487 -17.70 -9.03 38.27
N SER A 488 -17.04 -9.84 37.44
CA SER A 488 -15.84 -10.57 37.82
C SER A 488 -14.71 -10.07 36.93
N ASP A 489 -13.66 -9.59 37.59
CA ASP A 489 -12.34 -9.34 37.03
C ASP A 489 -11.83 -10.57 36.26
N ASN A 490 -11.29 -10.37 35.05
CA ASN A 490 -9.96 -10.86 34.65
C ASN A 490 -9.70 -10.68 33.14
N ASP A 491 -8.46 -10.24 32.87
CA ASP A 491 -7.61 -10.53 31.71
C ASP A 491 -7.93 -9.91 30.34
N LEU A 492 -7.48 -8.67 30.16
CA LEU A 492 -7.06 -8.11 28.88
C LEU A 492 -5.53 -8.20 28.75
N PRO A 493 -4.95 -8.93 27.79
CA PRO A 493 -3.52 -8.80 27.52
C PRO A 493 -3.28 -7.52 26.70
N GLN A 494 -2.64 -6.54 27.35
CA GLN A 494 -1.94 -5.46 26.66
C GLN A 494 -0.67 -6.02 26.03
N THR A 495 -0.63 -6.14 24.71
CA THR A 495 0.61 -6.20 23.94
C THR A 495 0.62 -5.05 22.95
N ALA A 496 0.93 -3.84 23.46
CA ALA A 496 1.50 -2.78 22.63
C ALA A 496 3.02 -3.01 22.62
N GLN A 497 3.52 -3.73 21.62
CA GLN A 497 4.95 -3.72 21.32
C GLN A 497 5.28 -2.38 20.66
N SER A 498 5.90 -1.51 21.45
CA SER A 498 6.60 -0.32 20.96
C SER A 498 7.83 -0.80 20.20
N THR A 499 7.78 -0.81 18.87
CA THR A 499 8.97 -1.01 18.04
C THR A 499 9.72 0.31 17.98
N GLN A 500 10.79 0.43 18.77
CA GLN A 500 11.78 1.49 18.57
C GLN A 500 12.52 1.21 17.27
N ILE A 501 12.22 1.96 16.21
CA ILE A 501 13.12 2.07 15.06
C ILE A 501 14.31 2.89 15.53
N LEU A 502 15.43 2.20 15.78
CA LEU A 502 16.70 2.82 16.10
C LEU A 502 17.26 3.43 14.80
N VAL A 503 16.95 4.70 14.55
CA VAL A 503 17.67 5.50 13.56
C VAL A 503 19.02 5.86 14.20
N ALA A 504 20.08 5.21 13.74
CA ALA A 504 21.46 5.50 14.14
C ALA A 504 22.05 6.68 13.34
#